data_AF-X1SF03-F1
#
_entry.id   AF-X1SF03-F1
#
_cell.length_a   1.000
_cell.length_b   1.000
_cell.length_c   1.000
_cell.angle_alpha   90.00
_cell.angle_beta   90.00
_cell.angle_gamma   90.00
#
_symmetry.space_group_name_H-M   'P 1'
#
loop_
_entity.id
_entity.type
_entity.pdbx_description
1 polymer ?
#
loop_
_entity_poly.entity_id
_entity_poly.type
_entity_poly.pdbx_seq_one_letter_code
_entity_poly.pdbx_strand_id
1 'polypeptide(L)'
;RIISKVALKYFSNDRWETIKETVLTSMLWAEEQFGIGHGDEKWTKAWQKIIELLQKKGIKLSEKEIPLVTDVMKSNIPEINSITYSALPPEATLERKILSSTPEYKKLIDQLKKKYPVGKE
;
A
#
# COMPACT_ATOMS: atom_id res chain seq x y z
N ARG A 1 -13.89 -32.20 16.73
CA ARG A 1 -14.00 -30.88 17.40
C ARG A 1 -15.00 -30.04 16.63
N ILE A 2 -16.19 -29.78 17.18
CA ILE A 2 -17.24 -28.99 16.54
C ILE A 2 -17.02 -27.53 16.95
N ILE A 3 -16.30 -26.77 16.11
CA ILE A 3 -16.24 -25.31 16.27
C ILE A 3 -17.55 -24.78 15.69
N SER A 4 -18.35 -24.08 16.49
CA SER A 4 -19.67 -23.59 16.08
C SER A 4 -19.55 -22.58 14.93
N LYS A 5 -20.55 -22.54 14.03
CA LYS A 5 -20.62 -21.55 12.93
C LYS A 5 -20.52 -20.10 13.43
N VAL A 6 -20.99 -19.84 14.66
CA VAL A 6 -20.89 -18.54 15.32
C VAL A 6 -19.45 -18.23 15.69
N ALA A 7 -18.73 -19.15 16.34
CA ALA A 7 -17.31 -18.98 16.66
C ALA A 7 -16.48 -18.75 15.39
N LEU A 8 -16.72 -19.52 14.32
CA LEU A 8 -16.10 -19.32 13.01
C LEU A 8 -16.34 -17.90 12.44
N LYS A 9 -17.54 -17.34 12.59
CA LYS A 9 -17.87 -15.98 12.13
C LYS A 9 -17.17 -14.89 12.95
N TYR A 10 -17.10 -15.02 14.27
CA TYR A 10 -16.37 -14.10 15.15
C TYR A 10 -14.86 -14.14 14.89
N PHE A 11 -14.26 -15.33 14.85
CA PHE A 11 -12.84 -15.48 14.49
C PHE A 11 -12.55 -15.00 13.06
N SER A 12 -13.50 -15.08 12.13
CA SER A 12 -13.35 -14.54 10.77
C SER A 12 -13.41 -13.01 10.74
N ASN A 13 -14.25 -12.38 11.56
CA ASN A 13 -14.31 -10.92 11.69
C ASN A 13 -13.02 -10.37 12.32
N ASP A 14 -12.59 -10.92 13.47
CA ASP A 14 -11.37 -10.50 14.16
C ASP A 14 -10.12 -10.74 13.29
N ARG A 15 -10.10 -11.86 12.55
CA ARG A 15 -9.03 -12.16 11.59
C ARG A 15 -8.99 -11.13 10.47
N TRP A 16 -10.13 -10.80 9.88
CA TRP A 16 -10.19 -9.86 8.77
C TRP A 16 -9.83 -8.43 9.21
N GLU A 17 -10.25 -8.03 10.40
CA GLU A 17 -9.82 -6.76 11.03
C GLU A 17 -8.32 -6.75 11.25
N THR A 18 -7.75 -7.81 11.83
CA THR A 18 -6.30 -7.94 12.01
C THR A 18 -5.54 -7.84 10.68
N ILE A 19 -6.09 -8.42 9.60
CA ILE A 19 -5.50 -8.34 8.26
C ILE A 19 -5.55 -6.90 7.75
N LYS A 20 -6.69 -6.22 7.84
CA LYS A 20 -6.84 -4.82 7.43
C LYS A 20 -5.89 -3.88 8.18
N GLU A 21 -5.81 -4.02 9.50
CA GLU A 21 -4.88 -3.24 10.33
C GLU A 21 -3.43 -3.48 9.92
N THR A 22 -3.09 -4.74 9.63
CA THR A 22 -1.73 -5.09 9.17
C THR A 22 -1.42 -4.50 7.80
N VAL A 23 -2.41 -4.45 6.90
CA VAL A 23 -2.29 -3.77 5.59
C VAL A 23 -1.98 -2.29 5.79
N LEU A 24 -2.82 -1.58 6.55
CA LEU A 24 -2.67 -0.14 6.78
C LEU A 24 -1.33 0.19 7.46
N THR A 25 -0.97 -0.57 8.49
CA THR A 25 0.31 -0.41 9.21
C THR A 25 1.50 -0.58 8.26
N SER A 26 1.45 -1.59 7.40
CA SER A 26 2.52 -1.88 6.44
C SER A 26 2.64 -0.81 5.36
N MET A 27 1.50 -0.27 4.92
CA MET A 27 1.47 0.82 3.94
C MET A 27 2.03 2.12 4.52
N LEU A 28 1.66 2.48 5.74
CA LEU A 28 2.20 3.65 6.45
C LEU A 28 3.70 3.51 6.66
N TRP A 29 4.17 2.34 7.11
CA TRP A 29 5.58 2.04 7.23
C TRP A 29 6.32 2.23 5.89
N ALA A 30 5.75 1.75 4.79
CA ALA A 30 6.38 1.91 3.48
C ALA A 30 6.43 3.36 3.00
N GLU A 31 5.40 4.17 3.27
CA GLU A 31 5.48 5.62 3.04
C GLU A 31 6.58 6.28 3.86
N GLU A 32 6.72 5.91 5.14
CA GLU A 32 7.77 6.46 6.00
C GLU A 32 9.17 6.10 5.50
N GLN A 33 9.38 4.87 5.03
CA GLN A 33 10.71 4.41 4.57
C GLN A 33 11.10 4.95 3.19
N PHE A 34 10.16 5.02 2.24
CA PHE A 34 10.45 5.28 0.83
C PHE A 34 9.91 6.63 0.33
N GLY A 35 8.87 7.17 0.97
CA GLY A 35 8.27 8.45 0.64
C GLY A 35 7.78 8.59 -0.80
N ILE A 36 7.83 9.82 -1.30
CA ILE A 36 7.38 10.20 -2.64
C ILE A 36 8.36 9.70 -3.71
N GLY A 37 7.84 9.24 -4.85
CA GLY A 37 8.64 8.93 -6.03
C GLY A 37 9.00 7.44 -6.21
N HIS A 38 8.74 6.60 -5.20
CA HIS A 38 9.10 5.16 -5.22
C HIS A 38 7.89 4.24 -5.33
N GLY A 39 6.81 4.65 -6.02
CA GLY A 39 5.49 3.97 -5.99
C GLY A 39 5.53 2.44 -6.05
N ASP A 40 6.05 1.86 -7.13
CA ASP A 40 6.01 0.41 -7.34
C ASP A 40 6.90 -0.36 -6.36
N GLU A 41 8.10 0.15 -6.07
CA GLU A 41 9.02 -0.45 -5.10
C GLU A 41 8.45 -0.38 -3.68
N LYS A 42 7.94 0.80 -3.29
CA LYS A 42 7.32 1.06 -2.00
C LYS A 42 6.15 0.11 -1.74
N TRP A 43 5.25 -0.05 -2.70
CA TRP A 43 4.12 -0.95 -2.54
C TRP A 43 4.53 -2.42 -2.57
N THR A 44 5.57 -2.79 -3.34
CA THR A 44 6.15 -4.12 -3.25
C THR A 44 6.71 -4.39 -1.84
N LYS A 45 7.36 -3.40 -1.22
CA LYS A 45 7.90 -3.50 0.14
C LYS A 45 6.81 -3.54 1.20
N ALA A 46 5.75 -2.75 1.03
CA ALA A 46 4.56 -2.83 1.87
C ALA A 46 3.94 -4.23 1.82
N TRP A 47 3.82 -4.84 0.64
CA TRP A 47 3.33 -6.22 0.51
C TRP A 47 4.20 -7.24 1.25
N GLN A 48 5.52 -7.17 1.09
CA GLN A 48 6.46 -8.01 1.84
C GLN A 48 6.27 -7.83 3.36
N LYS A 49 6.04 -6.59 3.81
CA LYS A 49 5.80 -6.26 5.22
C LYS A 49 4.48 -6.83 5.75
N ILE A 50 3.42 -6.83 4.94
CA ILE A 50 2.15 -7.48 5.27
C ILE A 50 2.38 -8.96 5.56
N ILE A 51 3.05 -9.66 4.65
CA ILE A 51 3.33 -11.09 4.82
C ILE A 51 4.17 -11.35 6.08
N GLU A 52 5.21 -10.55 6.32
CA GLU A 52 6.05 -10.65 7.52
C GLU A 52 5.22 -10.52 8.82
N LEU A 53 4.40 -9.46 8.93
CA LEU A 53 3.65 -9.16 10.13
C LEU A 53 2.50 -10.15 10.38
N LEU A 54 1.83 -10.61 9.32
CA LEU A 54 0.82 -11.65 9.43
C LEU A 54 1.42 -12.98 9.88
N GLN A 55 2.57 -13.37 9.33
CA GLN A 55 3.27 -14.59 9.75
C GLN A 55 3.67 -14.54 11.22
N LYS A 56 4.18 -13.39 11.72
CA LYS A 56 4.47 -13.19 13.16
C LYS A 56 3.23 -13.35 14.05
N LYS A 57 2.04 -13.05 13.53
CA LYS A 57 0.75 -13.23 14.21
C LYS A 57 0.17 -14.64 14.03
N GLY A 58 0.90 -15.57 13.39
CA GLY A 58 0.40 -16.92 13.09
C GLY A 58 -0.64 -16.96 11.97
N ILE A 59 -0.80 -15.86 11.22
CA ILE A 59 -1.75 -15.74 10.11
C ILE A 59 -1.01 -16.00 8.80
N LYS A 60 -1.37 -17.10 8.14
CA LYS A 60 -1.01 -17.33 6.73
C LYS A 60 -2.21 -16.98 5.86
N LEU A 61 -1.99 -16.17 4.82
CA LEU A 61 -3.03 -15.88 3.82
C LEU A 61 -3.25 -17.13 2.95
N SER A 62 -4.51 -17.47 2.75
CA SER A 62 -4.93 -18.44 1.75
C SER A 62 -4.92 -17.83 0.35
N GLU A 63 -4.91 -18.66 -0.69
CA GLU A 63 -4.97 -18.21 -2.09
C GLU A 63 -6.20 -17.32 -2.38
N LYS A 64 -7.30 -17.52 -1.65
CA LYS A 64 -8.52 -16.71 -1.78
C LYS A 64 -8.43 -15.36 -1.06
N GLU A 65 -7.61 -15.26 -0.01
CA GLU A 65 -7.43 -14.02 0.75
C GLU A 65 -6.40 -13.09 0.07
N ILE A 66 -5.38 -13.63 -0.60
CA ILE A 66 -4.37 -12.83 -1.31
C ILE A 66 -4.96 -11.74 -2.23
N PRO A 67 -5.91 -12.03 -3.14
CA PRO A 67 -6.50 -10.99 -3.98
C PRO A 67 -7.28 -9.96 -3.17
N LEU A 68 -8.04 -10.39 -2.15
CA LEU A 68 -8.79 -9.48 -1.27
C LEU A 68 -7.87 -8.52 -0.51
N VAL A 69 -6.77 -9.01 0.02
CA VAL A 69 -5.77 -8.19 0.72
C VAL A 69 -5.08 -7.23 -0.25
N THR A 70 -4.82 -7.68 -1.48
CA THR A 70 -4.26 -6.84 -2.54
C THR A 70 -5.21 -5.70 -2.92
N ASP A 71 -6.50 -5.97 -3.05
CA ASP A 71 -7.52 -4.96 -3.37
C ASP A 71 -7.69 -3.95 -2.22
N VAL A 72 -7.69 -4.42 -0.97
CA VAL A 72 -7.68 -3.55 0.21
C VAL A 72 -6.44 -2.66 0.18
N MET A 73 -5.27 -3.21 -0.09
CA MET A 73 -4.05 -2.41 -0.18
C MET A 73 -4.15 -1.35 -1.29
N LYS A 74 -4.51 -1.74 -2.52
CA LYS A 74 -4.62 -0.83 -3.67
C LYS A 74 -5.63 0.29 -3.43
N SER A 75 -6.78 -0.03 -2.85
CA SER A 75 -7.84 0.96 -2.58
C SER A 75 -7.44 2.00 -1.53
N ASN A 76 -6.54 1.66 -0.61
CA ASN A 76 -6.05 2.59 0.41
C ASN A 76 -4.87 3.47 -0.04
N ILE A 77 -4.25 3.20 -1.21
CA ILE A 77 -3.11 3.97 -1.71
C ILE A 77 -3.38 5.49 -1.77
N PRO A 78 -4.53 5.97 -2.29
CA PRO A 78 -4.80 7.41 -2.35
C PRO A 78 -4.83 8.08 -0.97
N GLU A 79 -5.48 7.43 0.00
CA GLU A 79 -5.63 7.95 1.36
C GLU A 79 -4.29 7.99 2.10
N ILE A 80 -3.52 6.89 2.06
CA ILE A 80 -2.19 6.79 2.68
C ILE A 80 -1.22 7.83 2.11
N ASN A 81 -1.21 8.02 0.79
CA ASN A 81 -0.46 9.09 0.15
C ASN A 81 -0.94 10.46 0.64
N SER A 82 -2.26 10.69 0.73
CA SER A 82 -2.79 11.98 1.16
C SER A 82 -2.45 12.32 2.60
N ILE A 83 -2.50 11.35 3.52
CA ILE A 83 -2.10 11.54 4.93
C ILE A 83 -0.64 12.01 4.98
N THR A 84 0.24 11.31 4.26
CA THR A 84 1.67 11.62 4.24
C THR A 84 1.94 12.98 3.58
N TYR A 85 1.24 13.30 2.50
CA TYR A 85 1.47 14.54 1.75
C TYR A 85 0.85 15.77 2.42
N SER A 86 -0.28 15.61 3.12
CA SER A 86 -0.89 16.70 3.89
C SER A 86 -0.10 17.05 5.15
N ALA A 87 0.74 16.14 5.63
CA ALA A 87 1.69 16.41 6.70
C ALA A 87 2.97 17.14 6.23
N LEU A 88 3.18 17.34 4.92
CA LEU A 88 4.33 18.09 4.41
C LEU A 88 4.12 19.60 4.57
N PRO A 89 5.17 20.37 4.90
CA PRO A 89 5.08 21.81 4.95
C PRO A 89 4.69 22.41 3.58
N PRO A 90 3.97 23.56 3.55
CA PRO A 90 3.48 24.17 2.31
C PRO A 90 4.56 24.40 1.24
N GLU A 91 5.78 24.68 1.66
CA GLU A 91 6.95 24.92 0.82
C GLU A 91 7.31 23.67 -0.01
N ALA A 92 7.33 22.49 0.63
CA ALA A 92 7.58 21.22 -0.05
C ALA A 92 6.46 20.85 -1.05
N THR A 93 5.22 21.23 -0.71
CA THR A 93 4.06 21.07 -1.61
C THR A 93 4.16 21.99 -2.83
N LEU A 94 4.59 23.24 -2.61
CA LEU A 94 4.77 24.23 -3.67
C LEU A 94 5.94 23.85 -4.59
N GLU A 95 7.08 23.49 -4.04
CA GLU A 95 8.24 23.00 -4.79
C GLU A 95 7.88 21.80 -5.66
N ARG A 96 7.12 20.83 -5.14
CA ARG A 96 6.62 19.70 -5.93
C ARG A 96 5.69 20.13 -7.05
N LYS A 97 4.77 21.07 -6.78
CA LYS A 97 3.83 21.57 -7.80
C LYS A 97 4.60 22.30 -8.91
N ILE A 98 5.64 23.05 -8.56
CA ILE A 98 6.54 23.70 -9.51
C ILE A 98 7.33 22.64 -10.29
N LEU A 99 8.00 21.72 -9.61
CA LEU A 99 8.83 20.67 -10.23
C LEU A 99 8.01 19.80 -11.19
N SER A 100 6.82 19.34 -10.79
CA SER A 100 5.91 18.54 -11.62
C SER A 100 5.29 19.31 -12.79
N SER A 101 5.30 20.65 -12.72
CA SER A 101 4.86 21.52 -13.81
C SER A 101 5.96 21.76 -14.84
N THR A 102 7.24 21.53 -14.50
CA THR A 102 8.37 21.78 -15.40
C THR A 102 8.37 20.85 -16.63
N PRO A 103 8.76 21.35 -17.81
CA PRO A 103 8.93 20.54 -19.02
C PRO A 103 9.93 19.40 -18.84
N GLU A 104 10.99 19.62 -18.07
CA GLU A 104 12.07 18.66 -17.81
C GLU A 104 11.54 17.46 -17.02
N TYR A 105 10.77 17.71 -15.96
CA TYR A 105 10.13 16.65 -15.18
C TYR A 105 9.12 15.86 -16.00
N LYS A 106 8.30 16.53 -16.81
CA LYS A 106 7.36 15.86 -17.73
C LYS A 106 8.08 14.96 -18.72
N LYS A 107 9.16 15.44 -19.34
CA LYS A 107 10.01 14.65 -20.24
C LYS A 107 10.62 13.44 -19.53
N LEU A 108 11.10 13.60 -18.30
CA LEU A 108 11.66 12.51 -17.51
C LEU A 108 10.59 11.44 -17.21
N ILE A 109 9.39 11.86 -16.82
CA ILE A 109 8.26 10.95 -16.59
C ILE A 109 7.86 10.20 -17.87
N ASP A 110 7.82 10.88 -19.01
CA ASP A 110 7.51 10.25 -20.30
C ASP A 110 8.59 9.23 -20.71
N GLN A 111 9.87 9.54 -20.45
CA GLN A 111 10.98 8.61 -20.65
C GLN A 111 10.88 7.39 -19.73
N LEU A 112 10.52 7.59 -18.46
CA LEU A 112 10.34 6.51 -17.48
C LEU A 112 9.17 5.60 -17.87
N LYS A 113 8.02 6.17 -18.27
CA LYS A 113 6.86 5.42 -18.78
C LYS A 113 7.18 4.60 -20.03
N LYS A 114 8.05 5.11 -20.91
CA LYS A 114 8.52 4.39 -22.09
C LYS A 114 9.49 3.26 -21.73
N LYS A 115 10.31 3.45 -20.71
CA LYS A 115 11.30 2.46 -20.22
C LYS A 115 10.65 1.35 -19.40
N TYR A 116 9.61 1.67 -18.64
CA TYR A 116 8.83 0.74 -17.81
C TYR A 116 7.35 0.87 -18.18
N PRO A 117 6.93 0.33 -19.34
CA PRO A 117 5.53 0.38 -19.72
C PRO A 117 4.72 -0.44 -18.70
N VAL A 118 3.78 0.23 -18.02
CA VAL A 118 2.84 -0.43 -17.11
C VAL A 118 2.06 -1.45 -17.94
N GLY A 119 2.15 -2.73 -17.55
CA GLY A 119 1.52 -3.84 -18.24
C GLY A 119 0.02 -3.57 -18.41
N LYS A 120 -0.43 -3.65 -19.67
CA LYS A 120 -1.84 -3.86 -19.98
C LYS A 120 -2.16 -5.30 -19.59
N GLU A 121 -2.89 -5.47 -18.49
CA GLU A 121 -3.86 -6.57 -18.37
C GLU A 121 -5.23 -6.04 -18.78
#